data_AF-A0A550GHM9-F1
#
_entry.id   AF-A0A550GHM9-F1
#
_cell.length_a   1.000
_cell.length_b   1.000
_cell.length_c   1.000
_cell.angle_alpha   90.00
_cell.angle_beta   90.00
_cell.angle_gamma   90.00
#
_symmetry.space_group_name_H-M   'P 1'
#
loop_
_entity.id
_entity.type
_entity.pdbx_description
1 polymer ?
#
loop_
_entity_poly.entity_id
_entity_poly.type
_entity_poly.pdbx_seq_one_letter_code
_entity_poly.pdbx_strand_id
1 'polypeptide(L)' 'MRLSEKQITTFLFAVQSVGAAFVGIFLAAYLAGLPTTTVYHEDPIFRIPLIILGVILLAMMLSAFVLAALSKKV' A
#
# COMPACT_ATOMS: atom_id res chain seq x y z
N MET A 1 -2.82 -22.08 11.99
CA MET A 1 -1.65 -21.33 12.50
C MET A 1 -2.18 -20.14 13.27
N ARG A 2 -2.00 -20.05 14.59
CA ARG A 2 -2.46 -18.87 15.36
C ARG A 2 -1.32 -17.85 15.40
N LEU A 3 -1.52 -16.70 14.75
CA LEU A 3 -0.62 -15.56 14.87
C LEU A 3 -0.87 -14.89 16.22
N SER A 4 0.20 -14.34 16.82
CA SER A 4 0.05 -13.54 18.05
C SER A 4 -0.54 -12.17 17.74
N GLU A 5 -1.23 -11.57 18.71
CA GLU A 5 -1.77 -10.21 18.59
C GLU A 5 -0.69 -9.19 18.19
N LYS A 6 0.50 -9.30 18.80
CA LYS A 6 1.65 -8.45 18.45
C LYS A 6 2.04 -8.56 16.97
N GLN A 7 2.04 -9.77 16.40
CA GLN A 7 2.34 -9.97 14.98
C GLN A 7 1.26 -9.36 14.08
N ILE A 8 -0.02 -9.52 14.45
CA ILE A 8 -1.15 -8.95 13.72
C ILE A 8 -1.07 -7.41 13.75
N THR A 9 -0.90 -6.81 14.92
CA THR A 9 -0.79 -5.35 15.06
C THR A 9 0.41 -4.80 14.29
N THR A 10 1.57 -5.46 14.38
CA THR A 10 2.77 -5.04 13.62
C THR A 10 2.53 -5.10 12.12
N PHE A 11 1.90 -6.18 11.64
CA PHE A 11 1.54 -6.33 10.23
C PHE A 11 0.56 -5.25 9.78
N LEU A 12 -0.50 -5.00 10.54
CA LEU A 12 -1.49 -3.96 10.24
C LEU A 12 -0.85 -2.56 10.22
N PHE A 13 0.06 -2.28 11.16
CA PHE A 13 0.79 -1.01 11.19
C PHE A 13 1.67 -0.83 9.95
N ALA A 14 2.36 -1.90 9.52
CA ALA A 14 3.13 -1.89 8.28
C ALA A 14 2.23 -1.63 7.06
N VAL A 15 1.07 -2.31 6.96
CA VAL A 15 0.13 -2.13 5.84
C VAL A 15 -0.37 -0.68 5.79
N GLN A 16 -0.76 -0.13 6.93
CA GLN A 16 -1.23 1.25 7.04
C GLN A 16 -0.14 2.26 6.68
N SER A 17 1.11 2.03 7.12
CA SER A 17 2.23 2.92 6.81
C SER A 17 2.56 2.93 5.32
N VAL A 18 2.65 1.75 4.70
CA VAL A 18 2.89 1.63 3.25
C VAL A 18 1.72 2.23 2.47
N GLY A 19 0.48 1.98 2.89
CA GLY A 19 -0.72 2.55 2.27
C GLY A 19 -0.75 4.07 2.37
N ALA A 20 -0.43 4.65 3.53
CA ALA A 20 -0.38 6.10 3.72
C ALA A 20 0.70 6.74 2.84
N ALA A 21 1.89 6.14 2.78
CA ALA A 21 2.97 6.61 1.90
C ALA A 21 2.55 6.55 0.42
N PHE A 22 1.96 5.43 -0.01
CA PHE A 22 1.45 5.26 -1.37
C PHE A 22 0.41 6.33 -1.72
N VAL A 23 -0.59 6.53 -0.86
CA VAL A 23 -1.65 7.53 -1.07
C VAL A 23 -1.07 8.94 -1.08
N GLY A 24 -0.13 9.26 -0.20
CA GLY A 24 0.52 10.58 -0.17
C GLY A 24 1.24 10.90 -1.49
N ILE A 25 2.01 9.94 -2.01
CA ILE A 25 2.70 10.11 -3.30
C ILE A 25 1.70 10.16 -4.46
N PHE A 26 0.64 9.36 -4.41
CA PHE A 26 -0.42 9.37 -5.42
C PHE A 26 -1.09 10.75 -5.46
N LEU A 27 -1.51 11.29 -4.32
CA LEU A 27 -2.12 12.61 -4.26
C LEU A 27 -1.15 13.69 -4.74
N ALA A 28 0.13 13.63 -4.38
CA ALA A 28 1.12 14.55 -4.90
C ALA A 28 1.23 14.47 -6.44
N ALA A 29 1.31 13.26 -7.00
CA ALA A 29 1.42 13.07 -8.45
C ALA A 29 0.19 13.59 -9.23
N TYR A 30 -1.01 13.48 -8.64
CA TYR A 30 -2.26 13.84 -9.32
C TYR A 30 -2.78 15.24 -9.01
N LEU A 31 -2.40 15.82 -7.86
CA LEU A 31 -2.94 17.10 -7.40
C LEU A 31 -1.89 18.22 -7.34
N ALA A 32 -0.59 17.93 -7.39
CA ALA A 32 0.44 18.98 -7.33
C ALA A 32 0.40 19.93 -8.54
N GLY A 33 -0.15 19.50 -9.67
CA GLY A 33 -0.31 20.34 -10.86
C GLY A 33 -1.45 21.34 -10.74
N LEU A 34 -2.31 21.27 -9.72
CA LEU A 34 -3.46 22.15 -9.61
C LEU A 34 -3.04 23.64 -9.46
N PRO A 35 -3.76 24.57 -10.11
CA PRO A 35 -5.03 24.38 -10.85
C PRO A 35 -4.87 23.99 -12.33
N THR A 36 -3.66 23.67 -12.79
CA THR A 36 -3.44 23.22 -14.19
C THR A 36 -3.96 21.79 -14.39
N THR A 37 -4.02 21.34 -15.65
CA THR A 37 -4.38 19.96 -16.01
C THR A 37 -3.19 19.00 -16.02
N THR A 38 -2.01 19.45 -15.61
CA THR A 38 -0.80 18.63 -15.60
C THR A 38 -0.85 17.58 -14.48
N VAL A 39 -0.57 16.33 -14.83
CA VAL A 39 -0.52 15.19 -13.91
C VAL A 39 0.86 14.55 -14.01
N TYR A 40 1.55 14.38 -12.89
CA TYR A 40 2.95 13.95 -12.84
C TYR A 40 3.11 12.43 -12.62
N HIS A 41 2.05 11.64 -12.77
CA HIS A 41 2.09 10.19 -12.54
C HIS A 41 3.07 9.43 -13.45
N GLU A 42 3.37 9.97 -14.64
CA GLU A 42 4.35 9.39 -15.57
C GLU A 42 5.80 9.81 -15.28
N ASP A 43 6.01 10.87 -14.49
CA ASP A 43 7.36 11.29 -14.15
C ASP A 43 8.04 10.22 -13.31
N PRO A 44 9.30 9.84 -13.62
CA PRO A 44 10.00 8.76 -12.92
C PRO A 44 10.03 8.93 -11.39
N ILE A 45 10.07 10.19 -10.91
CA ILE A 45 10.09 10.52 -9.48
C ILE A 45 8.81 10.10 -8.75
N PHE A 46 7.66 10.09 -9.42
CA PHE A 46 6.39 9.61 -8.85
C PHE A 46 6.10 8.17 -9.26
N ARG A 47 6.34 7.82 -10.52
CA ARG A 47 6.04 6.50 -11.08
C ARG A 47 6.79 5.39 -10.38
N ILE A 48 8.10 5.55 -10.13
CA ILE A 48 8.92 4.49 -9.53
C ILE A 48 8.47 4.19 -8.09
N PRO A 49 8.34 5.18 -7.18
CA PRO A 49 7.82 4.92 -5.84
C PRO A 49 6.40 4.36 -5.83
N LEU A 50 5.51 4.84 -6.71
CA LEU A 50 4.14 4.33 -6.82
C LEU A 50 4.12 2.85 -7.21
N ILE A 51 4.95 2.43 -8.18
CA ILE A 51 5.07 1.01 -8.56
C ILE A 51 5.59 0.18 -7.38
N ILE A 52 6.68 0.60 -6.74
CA ILE A 52 7.30 -0.17 -5.64
C ILE A 52 6.33 -0.31 -4.48
N LEU A 53 5.77 0.80 -4.00
CA LEU A 53 4.83 0.78 -2.87
C LEU A 53 3.53 0.07 -3.23
N GLY A 54 3.04 0.24 -4.46
CA GLY A 54 1.85 -0.44 -4.95
C GLY A 54 2.02 -1.97 -4.98
N VAL A 55 3.16 -2.46 -5.47
CA VAL A 55 3.48 -3.90 -5.48
C VAL A 55 3.61 -4.45 -4.06
N ILE A 56 4.30 -3.73 -3.17
CA ILE A 56 4.44 -4.13 -1.76
C ILE A 56 3.06 -4.19 -1.10
N LEU A 57 2.25 -3.15 -1.25
CA LEU A 57 0.92 -3.07 -0.66
C LEU A 57 0.02 -4.21 -1.17
N LEU A 58 0.06 -4.50 -2.47
CA LEU A 58 -0.67 -5.61 -3.08
C LEU A 58 -0.22 -6.95 -2.49
N ALA A 59 1.08 -7.19 -2.39
CA ALA A 59 1.61 -8.43 -1.82
C ALA A 59 1.18 -8.61 -0.35
N MET A 60 1.18 -7.54 0.44
CA MET A 60 0.69 -7.58 1.82
C MET A 60 -0.81 -7.89 1.89
N MET A 61 -1.64 -7.24 1.06
CA MET A 61 -3.08 -7.52 1.00
C MET A 61 -3.37 -8.97 0.62
N LEU A 62 -2.69 -9.49 -0.42
CA LEU A 62 -2.85 -10.89 -0.83
C LEU A 62 -2.43 -11.85 0.28
N SER A 63 -1.33 -11.56 0.98
CA SER A 63 -0.90 -12.34 2.14
C SER A 63 -1.96 -12.35 3.24
N ALA A 64 -2.58 -11.21 3.52
CA ALA A 64 -3.68 -11.11 4.49
C ALA A 64 -4.90 -11.95 4.07
N PHE A 65 -5.28 -11.92 2.79
CA PHE A 65 -6.36 -12.76 2.26
C PHE A 65 -6.07 -14.25 2.42
N VAL A 66 -4.85 -14.69 2.08
CA VAL A 66 -4.43 -16.09 2.25
C VAL A 66 -4.50 -16.50 3.72
N LEU A 67 -3.96 -15.68 4.63
CA LEU A 67 -4.01 -15.95 6.07
C LEU A 67 -5.45 -16.02 6.60
N ALA A 68 -6.33 -15.12 6.15
CA ALA A 68 -7.74 -15.13 6.54
C ALA A 68 -8.47 -16.37 6.01
N ALA A 69 -8.23 -16.78 4.77
CA ALA A 69 -8.81 -17.97 4.17
C ALA A 69 -8.38 -19.25 4.90
N LEU A 70 -7.09 -19.35 5.26
CA LEU A 70 -6.56 -20.48 6.03
C LEU A 70 -7.07 -20.50 7.47
N SER A 71 -7.37 -19.34 8.05
CA SER A 71 -7.89 -19.24 9.43
C SER A 71 -9.36 -19.68 9.54
N LYS A 72 -10.16 -19.53 8.47
CA LYS A 72 -11.56 -20.01 8.42
C LYS A 72 -11.71 -21.52 8.24
N LYS A 73 -10.64 -22.21 7.81
CA LYS A 73 -10.64 -23.66 7.52
C LYS A 73 -10.30 -24.53 8.75
N VAL A 74 -10.09 -23.93 9.92
CA VAL A 74 -9.76 -24.59 11.18
C VAL A 74 -10.90 -24.46 12.16
#